data_AF-A0A7X6XPV6-F1
#
_entry.id   AF-A0A7X6XPV6-F1
#
_cell.length_a   1.000
_cell.length_b   1.000
_cell.length_c   1.000
_cell.angle_alpha   90.00
_cell.angle_beta   90.00
_cell.angle_gamma   90.00
#
_symmetry.space_group_name_H-M   'P 1'
#
loop_
_entity.id
_entity.type
_entity.pdbx_description
1 polymer ?
#
loop_
_entity_poly.entity_id
_entity_poly.type
_entity_poly.pdbx_seq_one_letter_code
_entity_poly.pdbx_strand_id
1 'polypeptide(L)'
;LIFSMPGLAAVLAAPAWGVRGDRVGYRWTLSLALLGSGLLYLPHALVQSAAQLMGIRFAVGLCTAGIAPAANSMVASTAAAGRTAGALSLLSTAQWLGAIAGPLLGGALSAQFGIRTMFLVTGTLLLCSGTCAWRAAGKPVGPSSR
;
A
#
# COMPACT_ATOMS: atom_id res chain seq x y z
N LEU A 1 -17.41 -1.97 14.10
CA LEU A 1 -16.12 -1.68 14.78
C LEU A 1 -14.91 -2.15 13.95
N ILE A 2 -14.79 -3.43 13.59
CA ILE A 2 -13.63 -3.94 12.82
C ILE A 2 -13.49 -3.31 11.41
N PHE A 3 -14.61 -2.99 10.75
CA PHE A 3 -14.61 -2.30 9.45
C PHE A 3 -14.23 -0.81 9.51
N SER A 4 -14.39 -0.15 10.66
CA SER A 4 -14.10 1.29 10.82
C SER A 4 -12.65 1.56 11.23
N MET A 5 -12.00 0.59 11.88
CA MET A 5 -10.61 0.70 12.35
C MET A 5 -9.57 1.02 11.25
N PRO A 6 -9.64 0.44 10.04
CA PRO A 6 -8.72 0.80 8.96
C PRO A 6 -8.88 2.26 8.51
N GLY A 7 -10.12 2.77 8.50
CA GLY A 7 -10.40 4.17 8.17
C GLY A 7 -9.81 5.10 9.23
N LEU A 8 -9.97 4.76 10.51
CA LEU A 8 -9.41 5.53 11.62
C LEU A 8 -7.86 5.54 11.58
N ALA A 9 -7.26 4.37 11.35
CA ALA A 9 -5.81 4.23 11.18
C ALA A 9 -5.32 5.08 9.99
N ALA A 10 -6.05 5.05 8.88
CA ALA A 10 -5.67 5.81 7.70
C ALA A 10 -5.73 7.33 7.92
N VAL A 11 -6.75 7.83 8.62
CA VAL A 11 -6.87 9.26 8.97
C VAL A 11 -5.72 9.71 9.86
N LEU A 12 -5.30 8.88 10.83
CA LEU A 12 -4.17 9.20 11.71
C LEU A 12 -2.81 9.09 10.99
N ALA A 13 -2.67 8.11 10.10
CA ALA A 13 -1.43 7.86 9.38
C ALA A 13 -1.21 8.79 8.18
N ALA A 14 -2.27 9.26 7.54
CA ALA A 14 -2.20 10.12 6.35
C ALA A 14 -1.25 11.32 6.51
N PRO A 15 -1.35 12.17 7.56
CA PRO A 15 -0.42 13.28 7.74
C PRO A 15 1.01 12.83 8.06
N ALA A 16 1.18 11.73 8.82
CA ALA A 16 2.49 11.20 9.17
C ALA A 16 3.26 10.69 7.93
N TRP A 17 2.56 10.04 6.99
CA TRP A 17 3.13 9.58 5.73
C TRP A 17 3.32 10.70 4.72
N GLY A 18 2.49 11.75 4.73
CA GLY A 18 2.71 12.96 3.93
C GLY A 18 4.03 13.64 4.28
N VAL A 19 4.25 13.93 5.57
CA VAL A 19 5.48 14.57 6.05
C VAL A 19 6.72 13.69 5.83
N ARG A 20 6.59 12.36 6.02
CA ARG A 20 7.68 11.43 5.67
C ARG A 20 7.93 11.36 4.17
N GLY A 21 6.89 11.35 3.35
CA GLY A 21 6.95 11.39 1.88
C GLY A 21 7.72 12.60 1.36
N ASP A 22 7.41 13.78 1.90
CA ASP A 22 8.05 15.05 1.53
C ASP A 22 9.52 15.12 1.95
N ARG A 23 9.88 14.58 3.13
CA ARG A 23 11.25 14.64 3.64
C ARG A 23 12.19 13.58 3.06
N VAL A 24 11.66 12.43 2.73
CA VAL A 24 12.43 11.19 2.49
C VAL A 24 12.34 10.71 1.03
N GLY A 25 11.38 11.27 0.28
CA GLY A 25 11.12 10.94 -1.11
C GLY A 25 9.99 9.93 -1.27
N TYR A 26 8.99 10.30 -2.05
CA TYR A 26 7.78 9.51 -2.30
C TYR A 26 8.05 8.09 -2.82
N ARG A 27 9.12 7.88 -3.59
CA ARG A 27 9.51 6.56 -4.12
C ARG A 27 9.95 5.59 -3.01
N TRP A 28 10.71 6.10 -2.04
CA TRP A 28 11.17 5.27 -0.92
C TRP A 28 10.03 5.00 0.07
N THR A 29 9.22 6.04 0.33
CA THR A 29 8.02 5.96 1.17
C THR A 29 7.02 4.93 0.64
N LEU A 30 6.76 4.91 -0.67
CA LEU A 30 5.89 3.91 -1.29
C LEU A 30 6.43 2.48 -1.11
N SER A 31 7.74 2.29 -1.31
CA SER A 31 8.38 0.98 -1.18
C SER A 31 8.32 0.47 0.26
N LEU A 32 8.57 1.34 1.25
CA LEU A 32 8.48 0.99 2.67
C LEU A 32 7.04 0.66 3.08
N ALA A 33 6.06 1.42 2.59
CA ALA A 33 4.64 1.15 2.82
C ALA A 33 4.21 -0.20 2.24
N LEU A 34 4.60 -0.52 0.99
CA LEU A 34 4.32 -1.80 0.34
C LEU A 34 4.96 -2.98 1.08
N LEU A 35 6.24 -2.86 1.45
CA LEU A 35 6.96 -3.89 2.19
C LEU A 35 6.37 -4.09 3.60
N GLY A 36 6.08 -3.00 4.31
CA GLY A 36 5.47 -3.03 5.63
C GLY A 36 4.08 -3.69 5.59
N SER A 37 3.24 -3.32 4.63
CA SER A 37 1.94 -3.95 4.42
C SER A 37 2.07 -5.44 4.06
N GLY A 38 3.00 -5.82 3.18
CA GLY A 38 3.24 -7.23 2.83
C GLY A 38 3.70 -8.06 4.03
N LEU A 39 4.60 -7.51 4.86
CA LEU A 39 5.10 -8.16 6.07
C LEU A 39 4.00 -8.34 7.12
N LEU A 40 3.11 -7.34 7.27
CA LEU A 40 1.96 -7.41 8.18
C LEU A 40 0.85 -8.34 7.69
N TYR A 41 0.81 -8.66 6.40
CA TYR A 41 -0.12 -9.63 5.82
C TYR A 41 0.26 -11.09 6.11
N LEU A 42 1.55 -11.39 6.31
CA LEU A 42 2.04 -12.73 6.68
C LEU A 42 1.49 -13.25 8.03
N PRO A 43 1.58 -12.51 9.16
CA PRO A 43 1.01 -12.95 10.43
C PRO A 43 -0.53 -12.97 10.41
N HIS A 44 -1.16 -12.28 9.45
CA HIS A 44 -2.61 -12.29 9.26
C HIS A 44 -3.16 -13.70 8.97
N ALA A 45 -2.34 -14.60 8.40
CA ALA A 45 -2.68 -16.00 8.15
C ALA A 45 -2.66 -16.90 9.42
N LEU A 46 -2.06 -16.41 10.51
CA LEU A 46 -1.90 -17.11 11.79
C LEU A 46 -2.87 -16.62 12.87
N VAL A 47 -3.64 -15.57 12.59
CA VAL A 47 -4.58 -14.99 13.56
C VAL A 47 -5.78 -15.90 13.75
N GLN A 48 -5.99 -16.33 15.00
CA GLN A 48 -7.17 -17.09 15.42
C GLN A 48 -8.11 -16.28 16.34
N SER A 49 -7.71 -15.05 16.72
CA SER A 49 -8.42 -14.19 17.67
C SER A 49 -8.86 -12.85 17.06
N ALA A 50 -10.11 -12.44 17.35
CA ALA A 50 -10.68 -11.17 16.89
C ALA A 50 -9.89 -9.94 17.34
N ALA A 51 -9.26 -9.98 18.52
CA ALA A 51 -8.45 -8.88 19.05
C ALA A 51 -7.13 -8.73 18.27
N GLN A 52 -6.46 -9.84 17.94
CA GLN A 52 -5.26 -9.84 17.09
C GLN A 52 -5.56 -9.34 15.68
N LEU A 53 -6.71 -9.73 15.12
CA LEU A 53 -7.16 -9.27 13.80
C LEU A 53 -7.32 -7.75 13.77
N MET A 54 -7.85 -7.17 14.86
CA MET A 54 -8.02 -5.72 15.01
C MET A 54 -6.68 -4.99 15.04
N GLY A 55 -5.72 -5.48 15.82
CA GLY A 55 -4.38 -4.90 15.91
C GLY A 55 -3.62 -4.92 14.58
N ILE A 56 -3.66 -6.04 13.86
CA ILE A 56 -3.00 -6.14 12.54
C ILE A 56 -3.75 -5.30 11.50
N ARG A 57 -5.09 -5.24 11.51
CA ARG A 57 -5.85 -4.35 10.63
C ARG A 57 -5.51 -2.88 10.83
N PHE A 58 -5.29 -2.47 12.08
CA PHE A 58 -4.83 -1.13 12.40
C PHE A 58 -3.42 -0.88 11.84
N ALA A 59 -2.48 -1.80 12.07
CA ALA A 59 -1.11 -1.68 11.55
C ALA A 59 -1.07 -1.66 10.01
N VAL A 60 -1.83 -2.53 9.35
CA VAL A 60 -1.96 -2.55 7.89
C VAL A 60 -2.55 -1.24 7.40
N GLY A 61 -3.60 -0.72 8.06
CA GLY A 61 -4.21 0.57 7.73
C GLY A 61 -3.24 1.74 7.87
N LEU A 62 -2.37 1.72 8.90
CA LEU A 62 -1.30 2.71 9.04
C LEU A 62 -0.35 2.67 7.85
N CYS A 63 0.07 1.48 7.39
CA CYS A 63 0.99 1.34 6.25
C CYS A 63 0.33 1.69 4.91
N THR A 64 -0.89 1.22 4.65
CA THR A 64 -1.55 1.44 3.35
C THR A 64 -1.98 2.89 3.15
N ALA A 65 -2.18 3.67 4.22
CA ALA A 65 -2.49 5.10 4.15
C ALA A 65 -1.44 5.91 3.38
N GLY A 66 -0.17 5.48 3.41
CA GLY A 66 0.91 6.14 2.67
C GLY A 66 0.98 5.79 1.18
N ILE A 67 0.33 4.70 0.75
CA ILE A 67 0.46 4.18 -0.62
C ILE A 67 -0.20 5.11 -1.63
N ALA A 68 -1.45 5.53 -1.39
CA ALA A 68 -2.20 6.39 -2.29
C ALA A 68 -1.54 7.77 -2.52
N PRO A 69 -1.17 8.55 -1.49
CA PRO A 69 -0.51 9.83 -1.70
C PRO A 69 0.88 9.67 -2.33
N ALA A 70 1.64 8.63 -1.95
CA ALA A 70 2.95 8.39 -2.56
C ALA A 70 2.86 8.02 -4.04
N ALA A 71 1.89 7.17 -4.43
CA ALA A 71 1.65 6.84 -5.83
C ALA A 71 1.21 8.08 -6.65
N ASN A 72 0.28 8.88 -6.12
CA ASN A 72 -0.17 10.12 -6.76
C ASN A 72 1.00 11.10 -6.97
N SER A 73 1.81 11.34 -5.94
CA SER A 73 2.97 12.23 -6.02
C SER A 73 4.07 11.71 -6.96
N MET A 74 4.31 10.40 -7.01
CA MET A 74 5.26 9.81 -7.97
C MET A 74 4.79 10.00 -9.41
N VAL A 75 3.52 9.70 -9.71
CA VAL A 75 2.99 9.85 -11.07
C VAL A 75 2.97 11.33 -11.46
N ALA A 76 2.60 12.21 -10.54
CA ALA A 76 2.59 13.65 -10.79
C ALA A 76 4.00 14.21 -11.05
N SER A 77 5.02 13.74 -10.35
CA SER A 77 6.42 14.19 -10.52
C SER A 77 7.13 13.57 -11.73
N THR A 78 6.67 12.41 -12.22
CA THR A 78 7.26 11.74 -13.40
C THR A 78 6.56 12.14 -14.71
N ALA A 79 5.33 12.67 -14.63
CA ALA A 79 4.58 13.11 -15.80
C ALA A 79 5.19 14.36 -16.44
N ALA A 80 5.22 14.39 -17.78
CA ALA A 80 5.64 15.58 -18.53
C ALA A 80 4.74 16.79 -18.24
N ALA A 81 5.30 18.00 -18.30
CA ALA A 81 4.55 19.24 -18.11
C ALA A 81 3.29 19.28 -18.99
N GLY A 82 2.12 19.50 -18.39
CA GLY A 82 0.83 19.52 -19.08
C GLY A 82 0.16 18.14 -19.27
N ARG A 83 0.83 17.03 -18.97
CA ARG A 83 0.27 15.65 -19.07
C ARG A 83 -0.07 15.01 -17.72
N THR A 84 0.07 15.75 -16.63
CA THR A 84 -0.20 15.29 -15.26
C THR A 84 -1.62 14.76 -15.08
N ALA A 85 -2.62 15.43 -15.66
CA ALA A 85 -4.02 15.01 -15.58
C ALA A 85 -4.28 13.65 -16.26
N GLY A 86 -3.67 13.41 -17.42
CA GLY A 86 -3.77 12.12 -18.13
C GLY A 86 -3.03 10.98 -17.42
N ALA A 87 -1.91 11.29 -16.77
CA ALA A 87 -1.18 10.31 -15.97
C ALA A 87 -1.95 9.93 -14.69
N LEU A 88 -2.55 10.92 -14.01
CA LEU A 88 -3.38 10.69 -12.83
C LEU A 88 -4.69 9.95 -13.14
N SER A 89 -5.30 10.21 -14.31
CA SER A 89 -6.49 9.46 -14.73
C SER A 89 -6.13 7.99 -14.99
N LEU A 90 -5.01 7.72 -15.66
CA LEU A 90 -4.52 6.36 -15.88
C LEU A 90 -4.22 5.64 -14.54
N LEU A 91 -3.59 6.33 -13.59
CA LEU A 91 -3.37 5.79 -12.24
C LEU A 91 -4.69 5.45 -11.54
N SER A 92 -5.68 6.34 -11.62
CA SER A 92 -7.00 6.11 -11.03
C SER A 92 -7.70 4.91 -11.68
N THR A 93 -7.62 4.77 -13.02
CA THR A 93 -8.15 3.60 -13.73
C THR A 93 -7.48 2.32 -13.26
N ALA A 94 -6.15 2.32 -13.08
CA ALA A 94 -5.42 1.17 -12.55
C ALA A 94 -5.86 0.82 -11.11
N GLN A 95 -6.13 1.83 -10.27
CA GLN A 95 -6.65 1.62 -8.91
C GLN A 95 -8.04 0.97 -8.93
N TRP A 96 -8.95 1.44 -9.77
CA TRP A 96 -10.28 0.83 -9.92
C TRP A 96 -10.22 -0.59 -10.48
N LEU A 97 -9.37 -0.84 -11.47
CA LEU A 97 -9.11 -2.19 -11.97
C LEU A 97 -8.63 -3.11 -10.85
N GLY A 98 -7.67 -2.65 -10.03
CA GLY A 98 -7.21 -3.40 -8.87
C GLY A 98 -8.30 -3.64 -7.82
N ALA A 99 -9.15 -2.64 -7.57
CA ALA A 99 -10.26 -2.75 -6.62
C ALA A 99 -11.34 -3.75 -7.05
N ILE A 100 -11.52 -3.96 -8.35
CA ILE A 100 -12.46 -4.95 -8.91
C ILE A 100 -11.79 -6.33 -9.03
N ALA A 101 -10.60 -6.38 -9.63
CA ALA A 101 -9.87 -7.62 -9.86
C ALA A 101 -9.43 -8.29 -8.55
N GLY A 102 -9.06 -7.50 -7.53
CA GLY A 102 -8.58 -7.99 -6.24
C GLY A 102 -9.58 -8.92 -5.53
N PRO A 103 -10.82 -8.48 -5.25
CA PRO A 103 -11.86 -9.32 -4.65
C PRO A 103 -12.29 -10.49 -5.53
N LEU A 104 -12.33 -10.32 -6.86
CA LEU A 104 -12.70 -11.40 -7.79
C LEU A 104 -11.66 -12.53 -7.75
N LEU A 105 -10.38 -12.19 -7.91
CA LEU A 105 -9.29 -13.16 -7.85
C LEU A 105 -9.14 -13.73 -6.44
N GLY A 106 -9.21 -12.87 -5.41
CA GLY A 106 -9.12 -13.27 -4.01
C GLY A 106 -10.25 -14.21 -3.58
N GLY A 107 -11.48 -13.94 -4.02
CA GLY A 107 -12.64 -14.79 -3.77
C GLY A 107 -12.54 -16.14 -4.48
N ALA A 108 -12.16 -16.16 -5.76
CA ALA A 108 -11.96 -17.39 -6.52
C ALA A 108 -10.83 -18.26 -5.97
N LEU A 109 -9.71 -17.64 -5.55
CA LEU A 109 -8.60 -18.32 -4.87
C LEU A 109 -9.00 -18.83 -3.48
N SER A 110 -9.72 -18.03 -2.70
CA SER A 110 -10.19 -18.42 -1.37
C SER A 110 -11.20 -19.55 -1.42
N ALA A 111 -12.03 -19.64 -2.46
CA ALA A 111 -13.00 -20.72 -2.62
C ALA A 111 -12.32 -22.07 -2.90
N GLN A 112 -11.20 -22.07 -3.64
CA GLN A 112 -10.50 -23.30 -4.03
C GLN A 112 -9.41 -23.73 -3.05
N PHE A 113 -8.67 -22.78 -2.49
CA PHE A 113 -7.47 -23.04 -1.66
C PHE A 113 -7.60 -22.52 -0.21
N GLY A 114 -8.75 -21.98 0.16
CA GLY A 114 -9.01 -21.43 1.49
C GLY A 114 -8.41 -20.04 1.73
N ILE A 115 -8.89 -19.40 2.81
CA ILE A 115 -8.53 -18.02 3.21
C ILE A 115 -7.03 -17.85 3.50
N ARG A 116 -6.36 -18.89 4.03
CA ARG A 116 -4.92 -18.84 4.34
C ARG A 116 -4.05 -18.60 3.11
N THR A 117 -4.37 -19.29 2.01
CA THR A 117 -3.60 -19.19 0.76
C THR A 117 -3.77 -17.81 0.13
N MET A 118 -4.96 -17.21 0.27
CA MET A 118 -5.20 -15.82 -0.15
C MET A 118 -4.30 -14.82 0.59
N PHE A 119 -4.12 -14.96 1.91
CA PHE A 119 -3.22 -14.09 2.67
C PHE A 119 -1.75 -14.25 2.25
N LEU A 120 -1.29 -15.48 2.00
CA LEU A 120 0.06 -15.74 1.50
C LEU A 120 0.30 -15.15 0.11
N VAL A 121 -0.66 -15.32 -0.81
CA VAL A 121 -0.59 -14.73 -2.16
C VAL A 121 -0.59 -13.21 -2.08
N THR A 122 -1.45 -12.62 -1.26
CA THR A 122 -1.51 -11.16 -1.09
C THR A 122 -0.20 -10.62 -0.49
N GLY A 123 0.32 -11.26 0.55
CA GLY A 123 1.58 -10.87 1.18
C GLY A 123 2.77 -10.96 0.23
N THR A 124 2.90 -12.06 -0.51
CA THR A 124 3.98 -12.25 -1.50
C THR A 124 3.86 -11.27 -2.66
N LEU A 125 2.65 -11.00 -3.15
CA LEU A 125 2.41 -10.01 -4.20
C LEU A 125 2.80 -8.59 -3.75
N LEU A 126 2.46 -8.20 -2.52
CA LEU A 126 2.85 -6.91 -1.95
C LEU A 126 4.37 -6.81 -1.75
N LEU A 127 5.02 -7.88 -1.29
CA LEU A 127 6.48 -7.92 -1.13
C LEU A 127 7.20 -7.84 -2.49
N CYS A 128 6.72 -8.56 -3.51
CA CYS A 128 7.23 -8.44 -4.87
C CYS A 128 7.04 -7.02 -5.42
N SER A 129 5.88 -6.42 -5.20
CA SER A 129 5.59 -5.05 -5.64
C SER A 129 6.48 -4.03 -4.91
N GLY A 130 6.66 -4.18 -3.61
CA GLY A 130 7.52 -3.33 -2.79
C GLY A 130 9.00 -3.46 -3.14
N THR A 131 9.48 -4.67 -3.43
CA THR A 131 10.86 -4.91 -3.88
C THR A 131 11.10 -4.39 -5.31
N CYS A 132 10.15 -4.55 -6.22
CA CYS A 132 10.20 -3.92 -7.55
C CYS A 132 10.23 -2.39 -7.44
N ALA A 133 9.36 -1.81 -6.62
CA ALA A 133 9.34 -0.38 -6.34
C ALA A 133 10.67 0.08 -5.71
N TRP A 134 11.25 -0.71 -4.82
CA TRP A 134 12.54 -0.41 -4.18
C TRP A 134 13.71 -0.48 -5.17
N ARG A 135 13.72 -1.46 -6.08
CA ARG A 135 14.73 -1.56 -7.15
C ARG A 135 14.61 -0.40 -8.15
N ALA A 136 13.38 0.00 -8.45
CA ALA A 136 13.13 1.17 -9.27
C ALA A 136 13.47 2.48 -8.52
N ALA A 137 13.33 2.52 -7.20
CA ALA A 137 13.71 3.65 -6.36
C ALA A 137 15.24 3.67 -6.19
N GLY A 138 15.93 4.46 -7.03
CA GLY A 138 17.31 4.86 -6.74
C GLY A 138 17.43 5.42 -5.32
N LYS A 139 18.61 5.23 -4.69
CA LYS A 139 18.92 5.51 -3.27
C LYS A 139 18.24 6.78 -2.74
N PRO A 140 17.81 6.78 -1.46
CA PRO A 140 17.12 7.90 -0.89
C PRO A 140 17.93 9.19 -1.02
N VAL A 141 17.31 10.21 -1.58
CA VAL A 141 17.88 11.55 -1.60
C VAL A 141 17.82 12.04 -0.17
N GLY A 142 19.00 12.24 0.45
CA GLY A 142 19.14 12.75 1.80
C GLY A 142 18.42 14.09 1.98
N PRO A 143 18.12 14.49 3.23
CA PRO A 143 17.28 15.63 3.52
C PRO A 143 17.79 16.87 2.78
N SER A 144 16.93 17.45 1.94
CA SER A 144 17.15 18.76 1.34
C SER A 144 17.34 19.77 2.47
N SER A 145 18.61 20.12 2.74
CA SER A 145 18.98 21.23 3.60
C SER A 145 18.44 22.52 2.98
N ARG A 146 17.38 23.06 3.58
CA ARG A 146 17.10 24.49 3.58
C ARG A 146 16.85 24.91 5.01
#